data_AF-A0A126RLT6-F1
#
_entry.id   AF-A0A126RLT6-F1
#
_cell.length_a   1.000
_cell.length_b   1.000
_cell.length_c   1.000
_cell.angle_alpha   90.00
_cell.angle_beta   90.00
_cell.angle_gamma   90.00
#
_symmetry.space_group_name_H-M   'P 1'
#
loop_
_entity.id
_entity.type
_entity.pdbx_description
1 polymer ?
#
loop_
_entity_poly.entity_id
_entity_poly.type
_entity_poly.pdbx_seq_one_letter_code
_entity_poly.pdbx_strand_id
1 'polypeptide(L)'
;MSKKPVVDKDFVDAFNLDLTRLGSVAQIAITNLTGSGDVFELLDDEGQFVTLLPVTATPEVTAAAYRLYGQGLNRGLRAGEELAWSKLRHLIGAAGKD
;
A
#
# COMPACT_ATOMS: atom_id res chain seq x y z
N MET A 1 -12.82 -30.07 4.84
CA MET A 1 -13.00 -28.63 5.15
C MET A 1 -11.63 -28.08 5.51
N SER A 2 -11.09 -27.14 4.72
CA SER A 2 -9.81 -26.49 5.05
C SER A 2 -10.04 -25.57 6.25
N LYS A 3 -9.25 -25.73 7.31
CA LYS A 3 -9.36 -24.91 8.52
C LYS A 3 -8.97 -23.48 8.12
N LYS A 4 -9.88 -22.51 8.31
CA LYS A 4 -9.54 -21.09 8.08
C LYS A 4 -8.33 -20.73 8.96
N PRO A 5 -7.30 -20.05 8.42
CA PRO A 5 -6.22 -19.54 9.25
C PRO A 5 -6.80 -18.63 10.32
N VAL A 6 -6.36 -18.80 11.56
CA VAL A 6 -6.64 -17.82 12.62
C VAL A 6 -5.63 -16.69 12.42
N VAL A 7 -6.12 -15.47 12.22
CA VAL A 7 -5.27 -14.29 12.12
C VAL A 7 -5.00 -13.83 13.55
N ASP A 8 -3.89 -14.30 14.10
CA ASP A 8 -3.39 -13.92 15.42
C ASP A 8 -2.02 -13.23 15.29
N LYS A 9 -1.43 -12.87 16.43
CA LYS A 9 -0.13 -12.20 16.45
C LYS A 9 0.97 -13.05 15.79
N ASP A 10 0.98 -14.36 16.01
CA ASP A 10 2.00 -15.24 15.45
C ASP A 10 1.88 -15.34 13.93
N PHE A 11 0.65 -15.38 13.40
CA PHE A 11 0.38 -15.26 11.97
C PHE A 11 0.94 -13.97 11.40
N VAL A 12 0.65 -12.82 12.03
CA VAL A 12 1.12 -11.51 11.58
C VAL A 12 2.65 -11.43 11.56
N ASP A 13 3.29 -11.87 12.64
CA ASP A 13 4.74 -11.82 12.77
C ASP A 13 5.42 -12.71 11.71
N ALA A 14 4.90 -13.92 11.48
CA ALA A 14 5.41 -14.82 10.44
C ALA A 14 5.21 -14.26 9.03
N PHE A 15 4.03 -13.70 8.74
CA PHE A 15 3.71 -13.13 7.44
C PHE A 15 4.59 -11.92 7.11
N ASN A 16 4.81 -11.04 8.10
CA ASN A 16 5.69 -9.87 7.95
C ASN A 16 7.16 -10.26 7.75
N LEU A 17 7.61 -11.34 8.40
CA LEU A 17 8.92 -11.92 8.14
C LEU A 17 9.04 -12.42 6.69
N ASP A 18 8.00 -13.07 6.16
CA ASP A 18 7.99 -13.53 4.77
C ASP A 18 7.94 -12.37 3.77
N LEU A 19 7.19 -11.30 4.05
CA LEU A 19 7.23 -10.07 3.26
C LEU A 19 8.64 -9.47 3.23
N THR A 20 9.33 -9.45 4.36
CA THR A 20 10.72 -8.99 4.46
C THR A 20 11.65 -9.87 3.61
N ARG A 21 11.49 -11.20 3.66
CA ARG A 21 12.27 -12.14 2.82
C ARG A 21 12.01 -11.94 1.33
N LEU A 22 10.81 -11.49 0.95
CA LEU A 22 10.43 -11.13 -0.42
C LEU A 22 10.89 -9.71 -0.82
N GLY A 23 11.61 -9.00 0.06
CA GLY A 23 12.08 -7.63 -0.19
C GLY A 23 10.96 -6.58 -0.20
N SER A 24 9.82 -6.87 0.42
CA SER A 24 8.73 -5.92 0.60
C SER A 24 8.91 -5.16 1.92
N VAL A 25 8.69 -3.84 1.88
CA VAL A 25 8.67 -2.99 3.08
C VAL A 25 7.28 -2.88 3.72
N ALA A 26 6.24 -3.36 3.03
CA ALA A 26 4.88 -3.39 3.55
C ALA A 26 4.74 -4.36 4.73
N GLN A 27 3.76 -4.07 5.57
CA GLN A 27 3.40 -4.89 6.72
C GLN A 27 1.92 -5.25 6.69
N ILE A 28 1.55 -6.32 7.40
CA ILE A 28 0.16 -6.64 7.69
C ILE A 28 -0.15 -6.39 9.16
N ALA A 29 -1.39 -6.03 9.45
CA ALA A 29 -1.89 -5.85 10.81
C ALA A 29 -3.31 -6.40 10.98
N ILE A 30 -3.62 -6.80 12.21
CA ILE A 30 -4.98 -7.18 12.63
C ILE A 30 -5.64 -5.92 13.19
N THR A 31 -6.27 -5.21 12.27
CA THR A 31 -7.20 -4.10 12.47
C THR A 31 -8.47 -4.47 13.25
N ASN A 32 -9.00 -3.67 14.18
CA ASN A 32 -10.39 -3.76 14.66
C ASN A 32 -11.42 -3.42 13.55
N LEU A 33 -10.95 -2.99 12.36
CA LEU A 33 -11.79 -2.72 11.20
C LEU A 33 -12.53 -3.98 10.70
N THR A 34 -12.12 -5.18 11.13
CA THR A 34 -12.60 -6.44 10.58
C THR A 34 -13.22 -7.30 11.69
N GLY A 35 -14.50 -7.09 11.99
CA GLY A 35 -15.23 -7.89 12.98
C GLY A 35 -15.35 -9.39 12.65
N SER A 36 -14.99 -9.80 11.41
CA SER A 36 -15.09 -11.18 10.93
C SER A 36 -13.77 -11.98 10.94
N GLY A 37 -12.61 -11.33 11.09
CA GLY A 37 -11.30 -11.99 11.01
C GLY A 37 -10.98 -12.64 9.64
N ASP A 38 -11.72 -12.31 8.58
CA ASP A 38 -11.55 -12.89 7.24
C ASP A 38 -10.58 -12.09 6.34
N VAL A 39 -10.14 -10.92 6.81
CA VAL A 39 -9.21 -10.04 6.10
C VAL A 39 -8.23 -9.42 7.10
N PHE A 40 -7.04 -9.08 6.62
CA PHE A 40 -6.04 -8.28 7.34
C PHE A 40 -5.80 -6.96 6.60
N GLU A 41 -5.25 -5.98 7.31
CA GLU A 41 -4.84 -4.70 6.74
C GLU A 41 -3.46 -4.84 6.10
N LEU A 42 -3.29 -4.31 4.90
CA LEU A 42 -2.00 -4.02 4.29
C LEU A 42 -1.62 -2.59 4.65
N LEU A 43 -0.47 -2.44 5.27
CA LEU A 43 0.12 -1.17 5.66
C LEU A 43 1.36 -0.87 4.80
N ASP A 44 1.59 0.40 4.51
CA ASP A 44 2.86 0.84 3.92
C ASP A 44 4.00 0.88 4.95
N ASP A 45 5.17 1.34 4.51
CA ASP A 45 6.38 1.46 5.32
C ASP A 45 6.30 2.52 6.42
N GLU A 46 5.31 3.42 6.36
CA GLU A 46 4.98 4.39 7.41
C GLU A 46 3.86 3.90 8.33
N GLY A 47 3.39 2.66 8.14
CA GLY A 47 2.29 2.07 8.89
C GLY A 47 0.91 2.64 8.50
N GLN A 48 0.80 3.33 7.36
CA GLN A 48 -0.48 3.84 6.87
C GLN A 48 -1.27 2.74 6.17
N PHE A 49 -2.58 2.75 6.37
CA PHE A 49 -3.48 1.83 5.71
C PHE A 49 -3.47 2.02 4.19
N VAL A 50 -3.19 0.93 3.47
CA VAL A 50 -3.25 0.87 2.01
C VAL A 50 -4.57 0.24 1.55
N THR A 51 -4.87 -0.97 2.03
CA THR A 51 -6.09 -1.72 1.66
C THR A 51 -6.33 -2.92 2.59
N LEU A 52 -7.46 -3.60 2.45
CA LEU A 52 -7.73 -4.89 3.07
C LEU A 52 -7.42 -6.03 2.10
N LEU A 53 -6.82 -7.11 2.61
CA LEU A 53 -6.56 -8.34 1.86
C LEU A 53 -7.19 -9.54 2.56
N PRO A 54 -7.73 -10.51 1.81
CA PRO A 54 -8.28 -11.72 2.41
C PRO A 54 -7.19 -12.53 3.10
N VAL A 55 -7.53 -13.23 4.17
CA VAL A 55 -6.60 -14.10 4.93
C VAL A 55 -6.03 -15.26 4.11
N THR A 56 -6.63 -15.54 2.96
CA THR A 56 -6.13 -16.51 1.99
C THR A 56 -5.07 -15.92 1.05
N ALA A 57 -4.81 -14.61 1.10
CA ALA A 57 -3.73 -13.98 0.34
C ALA A 57 -2.38 -14.44 0.88
N THR A 58 -1.48 -14.83 -0.02
CA THR A 58 -0.12 -15.22 0.34
C THR A 58 0.79 -13.99 0.47
N PRO A 59 1.95 -14.12 1.13
CA PRO A 59 2.95 -13.06 1.16
C PRO A 59 3.37 -12.58 -0.25
N GLU A 60 3.46 -13.47 -1.23
CA GLU A 60 3.81 -13.13 -2.61
C GLU A 60 2.75 -12.27 -3.28
N VAL A 61 1.47 -12.64 -3.13
CA VAL A 61 0.34 -11.87 -3.66
C VAL A 61 0.27 -10.51 -2.98
N THR A 62 0.49 -10.47 -1.67
CA THR A 62 0.50 -9.23 -0.87
C THR A 62 1.62 -8.30 -1.30
N ALA A 63 2.85 -8.82 -1.45
CA ALA A 63 3.99 -8.05 -1.95
C ALA A 63 3.77 -7.55 -3.39
N ALA A 64 3.14 -8.36 -4.25
CA ALA A 64 2.79 -7.94 -5.61
C ALA A 64 1.74 -6.81 -5.60
N ALA A 65 0.70 -6.93 -4.77
CA ALA A 65 -0.31 -5.89 -4.60
C ALA A 65 0.32 -4.58 -4.11
N TYR A 66 1.21 -4.63 -3.13
CA TYR A 66 1.92 -3.45 -2.64
C TYR A 66 2.81 -2.81 -3.70
N ARG A 67 3.53 -3.61 -4.51
CA ARG A 67 4.31 -3.08 -5.64
C ARG A 67 3.44 -2.37 -6.66
N LEU A 68 2.25 -2.90 -6.96
CA LEU A 68 1.29 -2.26 -7.87
C LEU A 68 0.77 -0.94 -7.29
N TYR A 69 0.46 -0.90 -5.99
CA TYR A 69 0.13 0.33 -5.28
C TYR A 69 1.24 1.37 -5.41
N GLY A 70 2.48 1.01 -5.10
CA GLY A 70 3.64 1.90 -5.23
C GLY A 70 3.86 2.40 -6.67
N GLN A 71 3.64 1.55 -7.69
CA GLN A 71 3.69 1.96 -9.09
C GLN A 71 2.60 2.99 -9.43
N GLY A 72 1.38 2.78 -8.93
CA GLY A 72 0.26 3.71 -9.09
C GLY A 72 0.53 5.05 -8.42
N LEU A 73 0.99 5.03 -7.16
CA LEU A 73 1.33 6.23 -6.39
C LEU A 73 2.43 7.04 -7.08
N ASN A 74 3.52 6.40 -7.51
CA ASN A 74 4.61 7.07 -8.23
C ASN A 74 4.15 7.71 -9.55
N ARG A 75 3.27 7.05 -10.30
CA ARG A 75 2.68 7.63 -11.51
C ARG A 75 1.80 8.84 -11.17
N GLY A 76 1.00 8.75 -10.11
CA GLY A 76 0.16 9.85 -9.63
C GLY A 76 0.97 11.06 -9.19
N LEU A 77 2.04 10.85 -8.40
CA LEU A 77 2.93 11.92 -7.96
C LEU A 77 3.59 12.63 -9.14
N ARG A 78 4.14 11.88 -10.10
CA ARG A 78 4.74 12.47 -11.32
C ARG A 78 3.73 13.29 -12.12
N ALA A 79 2.51 12.77 -12.33
CA ALA A 79 1.46 13.50 -13.02
C ALA A 79 1.06 14.78 -12.26
N GLY A 80 1.01 14.72 -10.93
CA GLY A 80 0.76 15.88 -10.07
C GLY A 80 1.86 16.94 -10.15
N GLU A 81 3.12 16.53 -10.11
CA GLU A 81 4.29 17.41 -10.29
C GLU A 81 4.29 18.07 -11.66
N GLU A 82 4.04 17.31 -12.73
CA GLU A 82 3.93 17.84 -14.09
C GLU A 82 2.83 18.91 -14.21
N LEU A 83 1.67 18.66 -13.60
CA LEU A 83 0.57 19.63 -13.53
C LEU A 83 0.95 20.88 -12.73
N ALA A 84 1.62 20.73 -11.59
CA ALA A 84 2.10 21.84 -10.78
C ALA A 84 3.12 22.69 -11.54
N TRP A 85 4.08 22.06 -12.20
CA TRP A 85 5.07 22.74 -13.05
C TRP A 85 4.42 23.44 -14.25
N SER A 86 3.41 22.83 -14.87
CA SER A 86 2.65 23.45 -15.96
C SER A 86 1.94 24.73 -15.50
N LYS A 87 1.25 24.68 -14.35
CA LYS A 87 0.60 25.85 -13.74
C LYS A 87 1.61 26.95 -13.41
N LEU A 88 2.76 26.60 -12.82
CA LEU A 88 3.78 27.58 -12.48
C LEU A 88 4.32 28.31 -13.73
N ARG A 89 4.64 27.56 -14.79
CA ARG A 89 5.08 28.15 -16.07
C ARG A 89 4.01 29.06 -16.68
N HIS A 90 2.74 28.68 -16.59
CA HIS A 90 1.64 29.52 -17.05
C HIS A 90 1.57 30.85 -16.28
N LEU A 91 1.66 30.80 -14.94
CA LEU A 91 1.64 32.01 -14.10
C LEU A 91 2.82 32.95 -14.40
N ILE A 92 4.04 32.39 -14.55
CA ILE A 92 5.21 33.18 -14.92
C ILE A 92 5.03 33.82 -16.31
N GLY A 93 4.55 33.05 -17.29
CA GLY A 93 4.31 33.54 -18.65
C GLY A 93 3.18 34.57 -18.75
N ALA A 94 2.21 34.55 -17.83
CA ALA A 94 1.18 35.56 -17.71
C ALA A 94 1.73 36.86 -17.12
N ALA A 95 2.57 36.78 -16.08
CA ALA A 95 3.16 37.94 -15.41
C ALA A 95 4.20 38.71 -16.25
N GLY A 96 4.83 38.06 -17.25
CA GLY A 96 5.79 38.70 -18.15
C GLY A 96 5.18 39.42 -19.37
N LYS A 97 3.85 39.55 -19.43
CA LYS A 97 3.12 40.23 -20.52
C LYS A 97 2.57 41.60 -20.15
N ASP A 98 2.90 42.08 -18.96
CA ASP A 98 2.70 43.46 -18.49
C ASP A 98 4.02 44.26 -18.60
#